data_AF-A0A3S0HS00-F1
#
_entry.id   AF-A0A3S0HS00-F1
#
_cell.length_a   1.000
_cell.length_b   1.000
_cell.length_c   1.000
_cell.angle_alpha   90.00
_cell.angle_beta   90.00
_cell.angle_gamma   90.00
#
_symmetry.space_group_name_H-M   'P 1'
#
loop_
_entity.id
_entity.type
_entity.pdbx_description
1 polymer ?
#
loop_
_entity_poly.entity_id
_entity_poly.type
_entity_poly.pdbx_seq_one_letter_code
_entity_poly.pdbx_strand_id
1 'polypeptide(L)'
;MLTRFVLTPLLALTCLAHTAEAQTKRRPAKAAPSEVVGSPEWKAAHYVVDRDSAYANPYVALRKLQGGNRRFVENKSIKPRQDQAALTNTEKGQKPFATIVGCSDSRVPNEIIFDQGVGDLFIIRTAGQVMAEASYGSIEFSSVALGAKLIVVLGHQSCGAVDAAIKRPDVPGHIITLVNGIKPAAEKTKNMAGDRLDNTIRQNVLDQVQQLRDLEPVLAKKYRNGEILIVGAVYNLHSGKVEFLPETLQNLPAFRPTAAATPAK
;
A
#
# COMPACT_ATOMS: atom_id res chain seq x y z
N MET A 1 60.58 45.00 44.21
CA MET A 1 61.18 44.10 45.23
C MET A 1 60.88 42.68 44.79
N LEU A 2 61.72 42.05 43.96
CA LEU A 2 62.81 41.16 44.37
C LEU A 2 62.43 40.22 45.53
N THR A 3 62.17 38.94 45.22
CA THR A 3 63.00 37.83 45.74
C THR A 3 62.78 36.55 44.93
N ARG A 4 63.89 35.95 44.51
CA ARG A 4 64.05 34.61 43.92
C ARG A 4 64.29 33.56 45.01
N PHE A 5 64.30 32.28 44.57
CA PHE A 5 64.94 31.07 45.15
C PHE A 5 64.02 30.21 46.06
N VAL A 6 64.02 28.87 46.06
CA VAL A 6 64.96 27.83 45.57
C VAL A 6 64.24 26.45 45.51
N LEU A 7 64.70 25.57 44.61
CA LEU A 7 64.86 24.09 44.66
C LEU A 7 64.09 23.29 45.77
N THR A 8 63.46 22.14 45.54
CA THR A 8 64.00 20.82 45.08
C THR A 8 62.84 19.78 45.06
N PRO A 9 63.00 18.59 44.42
CA PRO A 9 61.91 17.65 44.10
C PRO A 9 61.70 16.56 45.18
N LEU A 10 60.49 15.99 45.24
CA LEU A 10 60.27 14.70 45.91
C LEU A 10 59.35 13.81 45.06
N LEU A 11 59.90 12.67 44.63
CA LEU A 11 59.18 11.54 44.06
C LEU A 11 58.21 10.97 45.10
N ALA A 12 56.95 10.78 44.72
CA ALA A 12 56.07 9.83 45.39
C ALA A 12 55.24 9.08 44.34
N LEU A 13 55.67 7.84 44.15
CA LEU A 13 55.04 6.73 43.46
C LEU A 13 53.60 6.53 43.97
N THR A 14 52.60 6.29 43.10
CA THR A 14 51.59 5.21 43.26
C THR A 14 50.50 5.20 42.17
N CYS A 15 50.38 4.03 41.54
CA CYS A 15 49.16 3.37 41.07
C CYS A 15 48.22 4.08 40.07
N LEU A 16 48.54 3.95 38.79
CA LEU A 16 47.57 3.99 37.69
C LEU A 16 46.68 2.74 37.73
N ALA A 17 45.48 2.85 38.29
CA ALA A 17 44.42 1.87 38.07
C ALA A 17 43.87 2.04 36.64
N HIS A 18 44.29 1.16 35.73
CA HIS A 18 43.64 1.01 34.43
C HIS A 18 42.31 0.27 34.62
N THR A 19 41.19 0.98 34.60
CA THR A 19 39.90 0.35 34.34
C THR A 19 39.80 0.07 32.84
N ALA A 20 40.03 -1.18 32.46
CA ALA A 20 39.74 -1.66 31.12
C ALA A 20 38.21 -1.69 30.92
N GLU A 21 37.65 -0.70 30.23
CA GLU A 21 36.28 -0.79 29.70
C GLU A 21 36.26 -1.85 28.60
N ALA A 22 35.59 -2.96 28.88
CA ALA A 22 35.30 -3.99 27.90
C ALA A 22 34.40 -3.40 26.81
N GLN A 23 34.99 -3.02 25.68
CA GLN A 23 34.26 -2.76 24.44
C GLN A 23 33.61 -4.05 23.96
N THR A 24 32.36 -4.28 24.36
CA THR A 24 31.50 -5.27 23.69
C THR A 24 31.24 -4.80 22.25
N LYS A 25 32.00 -5.35 21.31
CA LYS A 25 31.71 -5.28 19.87
C LYS A 25 30.27 -5.76 19.64
N ARG A 26 29.32 -4.84 19.45
CA ARG A 26 27.99 -5.17 18.93
C ARG A 26 28.16 -5.72 17.52
N ARG A 27 27.91 -7.02 17.34
CA ARG A 27 27.76 -7.64 16.03
C ARG A 27 26.66 -6.91 15.26
N PRO A 28 26.83 -6.61 13.97
CA PRO A 28 25.74 -6.07 13.17
C PRO A 28 24.61 -7.09 13.17
N ALA A 29 23.39 -6.63 13.49
CA ALA A 29 22.20 -7.46 13.44
C ALA A 29 22.04 -7.97 12.00
N LYS A 30 22.07 -9.29 11.85
CA LYS A 30 21.83 -9.97 10.57
C LYS A 30 20.42 -9.58 10.13
N ALA A 31 20.28 -8.89 8.99
CA ALA A 31 18.99 -8.57 8.42
C ALA A 31 18.19 -9.88 8.26
N ALA A 32 16.95 -9.90 8.78
CA ALA A 32 16.08 -11.04 8.64
C ALA A 32 15.85 -11.31 7.14
N PRO A 33 15.93 -12.56 6.68
CA PRO A 33 15.69 -12.88 5.29
C PRO A 33 14.23 -12.51 4.93
N SER A 34 14.04 -11.84 3.80
CA SER A 34 12.71 -11.64 3.24
C SER A 34 12.13 -13.00 2.88
N GLU A 35 11.11 -13.45 3.62
CA GLU A 35 10.46 -14.72 3.34
C GLU A 35 9.86 -14.70 1.94
N VAL A 36 10.42 -15.55 1.07
CA VAL A 36 9.91 -15.82 -0.26
C VAL A 36 8.59 -16.58 -0.09
N VAL A 37 7.51 -15.97 -0.57
CA VAL A 37 6.16 -16.56 -0.57
C VAL A 37 6.17 -17.80 -1.47
N GLY A 38 6.39 -18.99 -0.90
CA GLY A 38 6.54 -20.20 -1.71
C GLY A 38 6.47 -21.56 -1.05
N SER A 39 6.25 -21.72 0.27
CA SER A 39 6.19 -23.07 0.88
C SER A 39 4.75 -23.61 1.07
N PRO A 40 4.52 -24.93 0.87
CA PRO A 40 3.22 -25.59 1.05
C PRO A 40 2.66 -25.55 2.49
N GLU A 41 3.50 -25.35 3.51
CA GLU A 41 3.09 -25.26 4.93
C GLU A 41 2.33 -23.97 5.28
N TRP A 42 2.31 -22.98 4.38
CA TRP A 42 1.53 -21.74 4.52
C TRP A 42 -0.02 -21.94 4.50
N LYS A 43 -0.50 -23.17 4.25
CA LYS A 43 -1.90 -23.42 3.81
C LYS A 43 -2.96 -23.56 4.91
N ALA A 44 -2.63 -23.60 6.20
CA ALA A 44 -3.65 -23.77 7.27
C ALA A 44 -3.67 -22.66 8.35
N ALA A 45 -2.54 -21.97 8.60
CA ALA A 45 -2.39 -21.06 9.74
C ALA A 45 -2.33 -19.55 9.40
N HIS A 46 -2.35 -19.14 8.12
CA HIS A 46 -1.85 -17.82 7.70
C HIS A 46 -2.81 -16.93 6.90
N TYR A 47 -4.12 -17.17 6.94
CA TYR A 47 -5.02 -16.08 6.55
C TYR A 47 -5.00 -15.04 7.67
N VAL A 48 -4.50 -13.83 7.40
CA VAL A 48 -4.73 -12.70 8.32
C VAL A 48 -6.24 -12.40 8.28
N VAL A 49 -6.99 -13.11 9.13
CA VAL A 49 -8.44 -12.97 9.22
C VAL A 49 -8.79 -11.75 10.07
N ASP A 50 -7.94 -11.42 11.05
CA ASP A 50 -8.18 -10.28 11.92
C ASP A 50 -8.15 -8.95 11.16
N ARG A 51 -9.24 -8.19 11.30
CA ARG A 51 -9.40 -6.85 10.73
C ARG A 51 -8.59 -5.83 11.51
N ASP A 52 -8.50 -5.95 12.83
CA ASP A 52 -7.94 -4.90 13.68
C ASP A 52 -6.43 -4.79 13.47
N SER A 53 -5.75 -5.93 13.32
CA SER A 53 -4.33 -5.98 12.90
C SER A 53 -4.10 -5.38 11.51
N ALA A 54 -5.01 -5.59 10.56
CA ALA A 54 -4.92 -5.01 9.22
C ALA A 54 -5.16 -3.49 9.22
N TYR A 55 -6.07 -3.00 10.06
CA TYR A 55 -6.28 -1.58 10.28
C TYR A 55 -5.07 -0.90 10.94
N ALA A 56 -4.39 -1.61 11.84
CA ALA A 56 -3.25 -1.07 12.57
C ALA A 56 -2.02 -0.84 11.68
N ASN A 57 -1.75 -1.73 10.71
CA ASN A 57 -0.52 -1.74 9.92
C ASN A 57 -0.80 -2.02 8.43
N PRO A 58 -0.38 -1.13 7.51
CA PRO A 58 -0.67 -1.27 6.07
C PRO A 58 0.03 -2.46 5.41
N TYR A 59 1.16 -2.95 5.95
CA TYR A 59 1.79 -4.19 5.46
C TYR A 59 0.96 -5.42 5.84
N VAL A 60 0.28 -5.39 6.99
CA VAL A 60 -0.66 -6.46 7.40
C VAL A 60 -1.91 -6.39 6.53
N ALA A 61 -2.44 -5.18 6.25
CA ALA A 61 -3.52 -4.97 5.29
C ALA A 61 -3.21 -5.57 3.91
N LEU A 62 -1.99 -5.33 3.40
CA LEU A 62 -1.59 -5.86 2.10
C LEU A 62 -1.60 -7.39 2.07
N ARG A 63 -1.01 -8.02 3.10
CA ARG A 63 -1.04 -9.49 3.25
C ARG A 63 -2.46 -10.03 3.42
N LYS A 64 -3.34 -9.28 4.10
CA LYS A 64 -4.76 -9.65 4.25
C LYS A 64 -5.48 -9.68 2.90
N LEU A 65 -5.27 -8.67 2.04
CA LEU A 65 -5.82 -8.66 0.67
C LEU A 65 -5.25 -9.80 -0.17
N GLN A 66 -3.93 -10.02 -0.14
CA GLN A 66 -3.28 -11.13 -0.86
C GLN A 66 -3.81 -12.50 -0.41
N GLY A 67 -3.94 -12.71 0.90
CA GLY A 67 -4.49 -13.94 1.46
C GLY A 67 -5.97 -14.13 1.11
N GLY A 68 -6.74 -13.04 1.06
CA GLY A 68 -8.14 -13.06 0.64
C GLY A 68 -8.33 -13.39 -0.83
N ASN A 69 -7.56 -12.76 -1.73
CA ASN A 69 -7.59 -13.13 -3.15
C ASN A 69 -7.13 -14.58 -3.39
N ARG A 70 -6.16 -15.06 -2.61
CA ARG A 70 -5.79 -16.47 -2.65
C ARG A 70 -6.95 -17.39 -2.27
N ARG A 71 -7.75 -17.06 -1.25
CA ARG A 71 -8.96 -17.84 -0.90
C ARG A 71 -9.97 -17.82 -2.04
N PHE A 72 -10.18 -16.65 -2.65
CA PHE A 72 -11.07 -16.51 -3.80
C PHE A 72 -10.64 -17.43 -4.96
N VAL A 73 -9.36 -17.38 -5.37
CA VAL A 73 -8.80 -18.21 -6.45
C VAL A 73 -8.87 -19.71 -6.12
N GLU A 74 -8.65 -20.09 -4.86
CA GLU A 74 -8.70 -21.49 -4.41
C GLU A 74 -10.13 -22.01 -4.14
N ASN A 75 -11.18 -21.20 -4.38
CA ASN A 75 -12.58 -21.51 -4.01
C ASN A 75 -12.77 -21.83 -2.50
N LYS A 76 -12.04 -21.12 -1.64
CA LYS A 76 -12.07 -21.25 -0.17
C LYS A 76 -12.49 -19.95 0.53
N SER A 77 -13.25 -19.11 -0.16
CA SER A 77 -13.77 -17.85 0.40
C SER A 77 -14.52 -18.10 1.70
N ILE A 78 -14.18 -17.33 2.74
CA ILE A 78 -14.84 -17.43 4.05
C ILE A 78 -15.97 -16.42 4.19
N LYS A 79 -16.11 -15.46 3.26
CA LYS A 79 -17.18 -14.46 3.22
C LYS A 79 -17.33 -13.72 4.56
N PRO A 80 -16.25 -13.11 5.07
CA PRO A 80 -16.26 -12.54 6.41
C PRO A 80 -17.27 -11.39 6.49
N ARG A 81 -17.97 -11.20 7.62
CA ARG A 81 -18.84 -10.02 7.87
C ARG A 81 -19.87 -9.75 6.77
N GLN A 82 -20.51 -10.82 6.27
CA GLN A 82 -21.62 -10.75 5.32
C GLN A 82 -22.95 -11.24 5.96
N ASP A 83 -22.98 -11.36 7.28
CA ASP A 83 -24.18 -11.70 8.06
C ASP A 83 -24.89 -10.46 8.61
N GLN A 84 -26.13 -10.64 9.08
CA GLN A 84 -26.98 -9.56 9.59
C GLN A 84 -26.37 -8.86 10.81
N ALA A 85 -25.66 -9.59 11.67
CA ALA A 85 -25.03 -9.01 12.86
C ALA A 85 -23.89 -8.05 12.49
N ALA A 86 -23.11 -8.39 11.47
CA ALA A 86 -22.08 -7.51 10.92
C ALA A 86 -22.68 -6.22 10.34
N LEU A 87 -23.82 -6.30 9.64
CA LEU A 87 -24.53 -5.12 9.12
C LEU A 87 -24.94 -4.16 10.24
N THR A 88 -25.60 -4.67 11.29
CA THR A 88 -26.03 -3.84 12.43
C THR A 88 -24.85 -3.19 13.15
N ASN A 89 -23.70 -3.87 13.22
CA ASN A 89 -22.50 -3.30 13.83
C ASN A 89 -21.90 -2.13 13.03
N THR A 90 -22.11 -2.09 11.71
CA THR A 90 -21.61 -0.98 10.85
C THR A 90 -22.49 0.26 10.85
N GLU A 91 -23.72 0.18 11.40
CA GLU A 91 -24.63 1.35 11.50
C GLU A 91 -24.04 2.50 12.31
N LYS A 92 -23.13 2.20 13.25
CA LYS A 92 -22.52 3.18 14.16
C LYS A 92 -21.26 3.83 13.58
N GLY A 93 -20.80 3.40 12.38
CA GLY A 93 -19.62 3.95 11.72
C GLY A 93 -18.84 2.90 10.93
N GLN A 94 -17.91 3.38 10.10
CA GLN A 94 -17.04 2.54 9.27
C GLN A 94 -15.57 2.72 9.61
N LYS A 95 -14.81 1.62 9.50
CA LYS A 95 -13.38 1.57 9.80
C LYS A 95 -12.64 0.66 8.79
N PRO A 96 -12.65 1.03 7.50
CA PRO A 96 -11.97 0.27 6.46
C PRO A 96 -10.47 0.22 6.73
N PHE A 97 -9.85 -0.94 6.49
CA PHE A 97 -8.40 -1.08 6.63
C PHE A 97 -7.65 -0.70 5.34
N ALA A 98 -8.34 -0.77 4.20
CA ALA A 98 -7.79 -0.45 2.89
C ALA A 98 -8.79 0.29 2.01
N THR A 99 -8.24 1.08 1.09
CA THR A 99 -8.95 1.78 0.03
C THR A 99 -8.60 1.12 -1.30
N ILE A 100 -9.60 0.73 -2.08
CA ILE A 100 -9.40 0.18 -3.42
C ILE A 100 -9.88 1.21 -4.45
N VAL A 101 -8.96 1.67 -5.30
CA VAL A 101 -9.23 2.52 -6.46
C VAL A 101 -9.26 1.60 -7.68
N GLY A 102 -10.47 1.20 -8.10
CA GLY A 102 -10.66 0.14 -9.09
C GLY A 102 -11.49 0.56 -10.29
N CYS A 103 -11.58 -0.34 -11.27
CA CYS A 103 -12.40 -0.12 -12.45
C CYS A 103 -13.90 -0.33 -12.16
N SER A 104 -14.78 0.43 -12.82
CA SER A 104 -16.24 0.19 -12.81
C SER A 104 -16.68 -1.09 -13.54
N ASP A 105 -15.76 -1.83 -14.17
CA ASP A 105 -16.06 -3.09 -14.86
C ASP A 105 -16.81 -4.08 -13.95
N SER A 106 -17.99 -4.52 -14.37
CA SER A 106 -18.90 -5.35 -13.57
C SER A 106 -18.31 -6.69 -13.16
N ARG A 107 -17.24 -7.15 -13.82
CA ARG A 107 -16.55 -8.41 -13.54
C ARG A 107 -15.44 -8.27 -12.49
N VAL A 108 -15.25 -7.07 -11.93
CA VAL A 108 -14.23 -6.78 -10.91
C VAL A 108 -14.88 -6.36 -9.58
N PRO A 109 -15.60 -7.26 -8.89
CA PRO A 109 -16.19 -6.98 -7.57
C PRO A 109 -15.13 -7.06 -6.48
N ASN A 110 -14.60 -5.90 -6.05
CA ASN A 110 -13.46 -5.77 -5.13
C ASN A 110 -13.59 -6.60 -3.84
N GLU A 111 -14.73 -6.53 -3.15
CA GLU A 111 -14.97 -7.26 -1.90
C GLU A 111 -14.95 -8.77 -2.13
N ILE A 112 -15.50 -9.24 -3.25
CA ILE A 112 -15.58 -10.66 -3.59
C ILE A 112 -14.20 -11.19 -3.96
N ILE A 113 -13.49 -10.51 -4.88
CA ILE A 113 -12.18 -10.99 -5.37
C ILE A 113 -11.10 -10.93 -4.30
N PHE A 114 -11.26 -10.09 -3.27
CA PHE A 114 -10.38 -10.06 -2.10
C PHE A 114 -10.96 -10.84 -0.90
N ASP A 115 -12.12 -11.48 -1.02
CA ASP A 115 -12.80 -12.20 0.07
C ASP A 115 -12.88 -11.37 1.38
N GLN A 116 -13.46 -10.18 1.26
CA GLN A 116 -13.70 -9.22 2.34
C GLN A 116 -15.21 -9.02 2.59
N GLY A 117 -15.51 -8.37 3.71
CA GLY A 117 -16.85 -8.13 4.20
C GLY A 117 -17.26 -6.66 4.20
N VAL A 118 -18.45 -6.42 4.73
CA VAL A 118 -18.98 -5.07 4.91
C VAL A 118 -18.09 -4.30 5.89
N GLY A 119 -17.74 -3.07 5.50
CA GLY A 119 -16.93 -2.15 6.30
C GLY A 119 -15.41 -2.38 6.25
N ASP A 120 -14.93 -3.36 5.48
CA ASP A 120 -13.49 -3.66 5.37
C ASP A 120 -12.74 -2.78 4.38
N LEU A 121 -13.38 -2.48 3.25
CA LEU A 121 -12.80 -1.76 2.14
C LEU A 121 -13.56 -0.45 1.91
N PHE A 122 -12.82 0.62 1.64
CA PHE A 122 -13.37 1.84 1.07
C PHE A 122 -13.13 1.82 -0.43
N ILE A 123 -14.19 1.89 -1.24
CA ILE A 123 -14.08 1.56 -2.67
C ILE A 123 -14.46 2.75 -3.53
N ILE A 124 -13.55 3.15 -4.42
CA ILE A 124 -13.76 4.14 -5.46
C ILE A 124 -13.68 3.41 -6.79
N ARG A 125 -14.71 3.57 -7.64
CA ARG A 125 -14.77 2.90 -8.95
C ARG A 125 -15.13 3.87 -10.06
N THR A 126 -14.24 3.96 -11.05
CA THR A 126 -14.43 4.69 -12.31
C THR A 126 -13.93 3.82 -13.46
N ALA A 127 -14.42 4.00 -14.69
CA ALA A 127 -13.96 3.20 -15.82
C ALA A 127 -12.46 3.45 -16.08
N GLY A 128 -11.67 2.38 -16.25
CA GLY A 128 -10.21 2.44 -16.33
C GLY A 128 -9.52 2.99 -15.07
N GLN A 129 -10.25 2.93 -13.95
CA GLN A 129 -9.91 3.53 -12.65
C GLN A 129 -9.48 5.00 -12.72
N VAL A 130 -9.89 5.73 -13.77
CA VAL A 130 -9.53 7.13 -14.00
C VAL A 130 -10.00 8.01 -12.84
N MET A 131 -9.07 8.73 -12.22
CA MET A 131 -9.37 9.59 -11.09
C MET A 131 -9.75 11.00 -11.52
N ALA A 132 -10.74 11.57 -10.82
CA ALA A 132 -11.16 12.97 -10.92
C ALA A 132 -11.20 13.60 -9.52
N GLU A 133 -11.63 14.86 -9.39
CA GLU A 133 -11.65 15.60 -8.12
C GLU A 133 -12.37 14.82 -7.00
N ALA A 134 -13.54 14.26 -7.31
CA ALA A 134 -14.30 13.45 -6.36
C ALA A 134 -13.57 12.15 -5.97
N SER A 135 -12.78 11.56 -6.87
CA SER A 135 -11.95 10.40 -6.56
C SER A 135 -10.85 10.77 -5.56
N TYR A 136 -10.11 11.85 -5.81
CA TYR A 136 -9.06 12.32 -4.91
C TYR A 136 -9.61 12.66 -3.52
N GLY A 137 -10.70 13.43 -3.46
CA GLY A 137 -11.36 13.75 -2.19
C GLY A 137 -11.83 12.52 -1.43
N SER A 138 -12.34 11.50 -2.13
CA SER A 138 -12.76 10.24 -1.52
C SER A 138 -11.58 9.42 -0.98
N ILE A 139 -10.45 9.40 -1.69
CA ILE A 139 -9.23 8.72 -1.24
C ILE A 139 -8.65 9.42 -0.01
N GLU A 140 -8.57 10.75 -0.03
CA GLU A 140 -8.14 11.53 1.14
C GLU A 140 -9.08 11.34 2.34
N PHE A 141 -10.39 11.37 2.12
CA PHE A 141 -11.38 11.10 3.16
C PHE A 141 -11.16 9.73 3.81
N SER A 142 -10.94 8.69 3.01
CA SER A 142 -10.68 7.33 3.53
C SER A 142 -9.42 7.25 4.40
N SER A 143 -8.37 7.98 4.04
CA SER A 143 -7.09 7.98 4.75
C SER A 143 -7.12 8.90 5.98
N VAL A 144 -7.77 10.06 5.90
CA VAL A 144 -7.78 11.09 6.95
C VAL A 144 -8.90 10.87 7.94
N ALA A 145 -10.14 10.76 7.46
CA ALA A 145 -11.32 10.68 8.32
C ALA A 145 -11.57 9.25 8.84
N LEU A 146 -11.30 8.23 8.03
CA LEU A 146 -11.56 6.83 8.39
C LEU A 146 -10.31 6.07 8.86
N GLY A 147 -9.13 6.61 8.56
CA GLY A 147 -7.84 6.05 8.96
C GLY A 147 -7.42 4.79 8.20
N ALA A 148 -7.92 4.58 6.98
CA ALA A 148 -7.43 3.52 6.09
C ALA A 148 -5.96 3.79 5.73
N LYS A 149 -5.09 2.79 5.90
CA LYS A 149 -3.63 2.97 5.74
C LYS A 149 -3.07 2.36 4.48
N LEU A 150 -3.83 1.55 3.77
CA LEU A 150 -3.43 0.95 2.50
C LEU A 150 -4.32 1.47 1.38
N ILE A 151 -3.72 1.97 0.31
CA ILE A 151 -4.39 2.30 -0.93
C ILE A 151 -3.89 1.35 -2.02
N VAL A 152 -4.82 0.68 -2.70
CA VAL A 152 -4.52 -0.20 -3.84
C VAL A 152 -5.16 0.36 -5.09
N VAL A 153 -4.34 0.70 -6.09
CA VAL A 153 -4.80 1.00 -7.45
C VAL A 153 -4.93 -0.32 -8.20
N LEU A 154 -6.16 -0.68 -8.57
CA LEU A 154 -6.48 -1.98 -9.16
C LEU A 154 -6.96 -1.84 -10.61
N GLY A 155 -6.06 -2.15 -11.54
CA GLY A 155 -6.41 -2.40 -12.94
C GLY A 155 -6.92 -3.82 -13.16
N HIS A 156 -7.32 -4.14 -14.38
CA HIS A 156 -7.69 -5.50 -14.76
C HIS A 156 -7.44 -5.77 -16.24
N GLN A 157 -7.26 -7.05 -16.58
CA GLN A 157 -7.14 -7.51 -17.98
C GLN A 157 -8.39 -7.18 -18.80
N SER A 158 -8.21 -7.02 -20.12
CA SER A 158 -9.31 -6.75 -21.06
C SER A 158 -10.16 -5.52 -20.68
N CYS A 159 -9.52 -4.46 -20.19
CA CYS A 159 -10.18 -3.23 -19.80
C CYS A 159 -10.63 -2.40 -21.02
N GLY A 160 -11.95 -2.21 -21.16
CA GLY A 160 -12.53 -1.49 -22.31
C GLY A 160 -12.13 0.00 -22.37
N ALA A 161 -11.95 0.66 -21.23
CA ALA A 161 -11.50 2.07 -21.21
C ALA A 161 -10.06 2.21 -21.69
N VAL A 162 -9.19 1.25 -21.33
CA VAL A 162 -7.79 1.23 -21.79
C VAL A 162 -7.70 0.89 -23.27
N ASP A 163 -8.48 -0.08 -23.73
CA ASP A 163 -8.57 -0.42 -25.16
C ASP A 163 -9.08 0.76 -26.00
N ALA A 164 -10.08 1.49 -25.51
CA ALA A 164 -10.55 2.73 -26.13
C ALA A 164 -9.44 3.79 -26.17
N ALA A 165 -8.65 3.97 -25.11
CA ALA A 165 -7.53 4.92 -25.12
C ALA A 165 -6.43 4.55 -26.13
N ILE A 166 -6.19 3.26 -26.36
CA ILE A 166 -5.26 2.76 -27.39
C ILE A 166 -5.81 3.02 -28.80
N LYS A 167 -7.07 2.67 -29.05
CA LYS A 167 -7.71 2.74 -30.38
C LYS A 167 -8.09 4.16 -30.78
N ARG A 168 -8.30 5.04 -29.79
CA ARG A 168 -8.78 6.43 -29.94
C ARG A 168 -10.04 6.52 -30.82
N PRO A 169 -11.11 5.78 -30.51
CA PRO A 169 -12.36 5.93 -31.24
C PRO A 169 -12.94 7.32 -30.98
N ASP A 170 -13.75 7.79 -31.92
CA ASP A 170 -14.62 8.95 -31.66
C ASP A 170 -15.67 8.52 -30.63
N VAL A 171 -15.66 9.16 -29.45
CA VAL A 171 -16.53 8.80 -28.32
C VAL A 171 -17.38 10.00 -27.91
N PRO A 172 -18.69 9.81 -27.69
CA PRO A 172 -19.58 10.92 -27.37
C PRO A 172 -19.44 11.38 -25.92
N GLY A 173 -19.77 12.66 -25.69
CA GLY A 173 -19.98 13.23 -24.36
C GLY A 173 -18.77 13.08 -23.42
N HIS A 174 -19.03 12.72 -22.17
CA HIS A 174 -18.00 12.65 -21.13
C HIS A 174 -17.11 11.39 -21.21
N ILE A 175 -17.36 10.43 -22.11
CA ILE A 175 -16.49 9.25 -22.27
C ILE A 175 -15.06 9.67 -22.64
N ILE A 176 -14.92 10.78 -23.36
CA ILE A 176 -13.62 11.33 -23.76
C ILE A 176 -12.71 11.66 -22.57
N THR A 177 -13.27 11.98 -21.40
CA THR A 177 -12.46 12.26 -20.20
C THR A 177 -11.70 11.03 -19.74
N LEU A 178 -12.31 9.84 -19.86
CA LEU A 178 -11.69 8.56 -19.54
C LEU A 178 -10.55 8.25 -20.51
N VAL A 179 -10.82 8.41 -21.81
CA VAL A 179 -9.82 8.21 -22.88
C VAL A 179 -8.62 9.12 -22.67
N ASN A 180 -8.86 10.41 -22.39
CA ASN A 180 -7.81 11.38 -22.16
C ASN A 180 -7.00 11.09 -20.89
N GLY A 181 -7.65 10.61 -19.82
CA GLY A 181 -6.96 10.23 -18.58
C GLY A 181 -6.00 9.05 -18.76
N ILE A 182 -6.30 8.11 -19.66
CA ILE A 182 -5.50 6.89 -19.88
C ILE A 182 -4.49 7.06 -21.02
N LYS A 183 -4.73 7.99 -21.95
CA LYS A 183 -3.88 8.25 -23.12
C LYS A 183 -2.38 8.35 -22.80
N PRO A 184 -1.91 9.00 -21.72
CA PRO A 184 -0.48 9.04 -21.39
C PRO A 184 0.15 7.65 -21.26
N ALA A 185 -0.55 6.70 -20.64
CA ALA A 185 -0.09 5.31 -20.54
C ALA A 185 -0.04 4.64 -21.92
N ALA A 186 -1.05 4.85 -22.77
CA ALA A 186 -1.11 4.27 -24.11
C ALA A 186 0.01 4.78 -25.05
N GLU A 187 0.50 6.00 -24.83
CA GLU A 187 1.64 6.55 -25.57
C GLU A 187 2.97 5.96 -25.08
N LYS A 188 3.17 5.85 -23.76
CA LYS A 188 4.38 5.27 -23.16
C LYS A 188 4.63 3.84 -23.62
N THR A 189 3.56 3.08 -23.87
CA THR A 189 3.64 1.65 -24.19
C THR A 189 3.61 1.34 -25.69
N LYS A 190 3.45 2.36 -26.55
CA LYS A 190 3.20 2.20 -28.00
C LYS A 190 4.22 1.29 -28.71
N ASN A 191 5.49 1.37 -28.30
CA ASN A 191 6.60 0.63 -28.92
C ASN A 191 7.18 -0.47 -28.01
N MET A 192 6.49 -0.82 -26.92
CA MET A 192 6.92 -1.91 -26.04
C MET A 192 6.64 -3.26 -26.69
N ALA A 193 7.52 -4.24 -26.48
CA ALA A 193 7.29 -5.61 -26.91
C ALA A 193 6.15 -6.27 -26.10
N GLY A 194 5.50 -7.28 -26.69
CA GLY A 194 4.39 -8.01 -26.05
C GLY A 194 3.01 -7.46 -26.40
N ASP A 195 2.00 -7.85 -25.63
CA ASP A 195 0.62 -7.40 -25.85
C ASP A 195 0.45 -5.93 -25.44
N ARG A 196 0.00 -5.10 -26.38
CA ARG A 196 -0.12 -3.65 -26.18
C ARG A 196 -1.17 -3.30 -25.13
N LEU A 197 -2.27 -4.04 -25.05
CA LEU A 197 -3.34 -3.77 -24.10
C LEU A 197 -2.87 -4.06 -22.67
N ASP A 198 -2.27 -5.23 -22.44
CA ASP A 198 -1.72 -5.62 -21.14
C ASP A 198 -0.61 -4.68 -20.69
N ASN A 199 0.31 -4.30 -21.57
CA ASN A 199 1.34 -3.30 -21.28
C ASN A 199 0.71 -1.98 -20.84
N THR A 200 -0.31 -1.51 -21.56
CA THR A 200 -0.99 -0.24 -21.25
C THR A 200 -1.79 -0.31 -19.96
N ILE A 201 -2.43 -1.44 -19.65
CA ILE A 201 -3.13 -1.66 -18.38
C ILE A 201 -2.14 -1.55 -17.22
N ARG A 202 -1.00 -2.24 -17.29
CA ARG A 202 0.05 -2.15 -16.28
C ARG A 202 0.56 -0.72 -16.15
N GLN A 203 0.90 -0.07 -17.26
CA GLN A 203 1.41 1.31 -17.24
C GLN A 203 0.38 2.30 -16.67
N ASN A 204 -0.91 2.13 -16.95
CA ASN A 204 -1.99 2.96 -16.40
C ASN A 204 -2.07 2.82 -14.86
N VAL A 205 -1.90 1.62 -14.33
CA VAL A 205 -1.81 1.41 -12.87
C VAL A 205 -0.57 2.08 -12.29
N LEU A 206 0.59 1.92 -12.92
CA LEU A 206 1.84 2.52 -12.46
C LEU A 206 1.77 4.06 -12.43
N ASP A 207 1.25 4.66 -13.50
CA ASP A 207 1.09 6.11 -13.62
C ASP A 207 0.17 6.66 -12.52
N GLN A 208 -0.93 5.96 -12.24
CA GLN A 208 -1.89 6.36 -11.21
C GLN A 208 -1.37 6.16 -9.78
N VAL A 209 -0.59 5.09 -9.53
CA VAL A 209 0.12 4.93 -8.26
C VAL A 209 1.08 6.09 -8.04
N GLN A 210 1.86 6.47 -9.06
CA GLN A 210 2.79 7.58 -8.96
C GLN A 210 2.05 8.90 -8.73
N GLN A 211 0.95 9.13 -9.46
CA GLN A 211 0.09 10.30 -9.27
C GLN A 211 -0.37 10.45 -7.81
N LEU A 212 -0.83 9.37 -7.17
CA LEU A 212 -1.26 9.40 -5.77
C LEU A 212 -0.10 9.59 -4.77
N ARG A 213 1.09 9.04 -5.09
CA ARG A 213 2.30 9.24 -4.26
C ARG A 213 2.82 10.68 -4.31
N ASP A 214 2.53 11.40 -5.39
CA ASP A 214 2.90 12.79 -5.59
C ASP A 214 1.74 13.78 -5.31
N LEU A 215 0.56 13.27 -4.92
CA LEU A 215 -0.62 14.09 -4.69
C LEU A 215 -0.53 14.86 -3.35
N GLU A 216 -0.12 16.12 -3.45
CA GLU A 216 -0.09 17.09 -2.36
C GLU A 216 -1.49 17.69 -2.08
N PRO A 217 -1.76 18.21 -0.87
CA PRO A 217 -0.85 18.27 0.29
C PRO A 217 -0.92 17.06 1.23
N VAL A 218 -1.87 16.14 1.01
CA VAL A 218 -2.20 15.09 1.99
C VAL A 218 -1.50 13.77 1.69
N LEU A 219 -1.82 13.12 0.57
CA LEU A 219 -1.40 11.73 0.32
C LEU A 219 0.12 11.63 0.17
N ALA A 220 0.74 12.55 -0.55
CA ALA A 220 2.17 12.57 -0.74
C ALA A 220 2.93 12.70 0.60
N LYS A 221 2.48 13.58 1.49
CA LYS A 221 3.05 13.73 2.83
C LYS A 221 2.87 12.46 3.67
N LYS A 222 1.65 11.90 3.72
CA LYS A 222 1.38 10.67 4.49
C LYS A 222 2.19 9.47 3.97
N TYR A 223 2.32 9.36 2.65
CA TYR A 223 3.14 8.32 2.01
C TYR A 223 4.62 8.48 2.39
N ARG A 224 5.22 9.66 2.19
CA ARG A 224 6.62 9.92 2.54
C ARG A 224 6.91 9.71 4.03
N ASN A 225 5.96 10.03 4.89
CA ASN A 225 6.07 9.81 6.34
C ASN A 225 5.92 8.34 6.76
N GLY A 226 5.53 7.43 5.86
CA GLY A 226 5.29 6.03 6.17
C GLY A 226 3.99 5.78 6.94
N GLU A 227 3.04 6.72 6.89
CA GLU A 227 1.73 6.60 7.55
C GLU A 227 0.76 5.74 6.73
N ILE A 228 0.92 5.76 5.40
CA ILE A 228 0.12 4.98 4.44
C ILE A 228 1.04 4.28 3.43
N LEU A 229 0.53 3.23 2.80
CA LEU A 229 1.10 2.61 1.61
C LEU A 229 0.19 2.82 0.41
N ILE A 230 0.79 3.03 -0.76
CA ILE A 230 0.10 3.11 -2.05
C ILE A 230 0.76 2.11 -2.99
N VAL A 231 0.00 1.11 -3.43
CA VAL A 231 0.49 -0.01 -4.26
C VAL A 231 -0.41 -0.21 -5.48
N GLY A 232 0.13 -0.82 -6.53
CA GLY A 232 -0.59 -1.14 -7.75
C GLY A 232 -0.80 -2.65 -7.91
N ALA A 233 -1.92 -3.03 -8.50
CA ALA A 233 -2.22 -4.42 -8.83
C ALA A 233 -3.04 -4.53 -10.12
N VAL A 234 -2.98 -5.70 -10.76
CA VAL A 234 -3.80 -6.05 -11.93
C VAL A 234 -4.56 -7.35 -11.65
N TYR A 235 -5.88 -7.30 -11.82
CA TYR A 235 -6.76 -8.45 -11.73
C TYR A 235 -6.84 -9.21 -13.07
N ASN A 236 -6.62 -10.52 -13.03
CA ASN A 236 -6.76 -11.42 -14.16
C ASN A 236 -8.20 -11.96 -14.18
N LEU A 237 -8.97 -11.60 -15.21
CA LEU A 237 -10.39 -11.94 -15.32
C LEU A 237 -10.65 -13.44 -15.45
N HIS A 238 -9.70 -14.21 -15.98
CA HIS A 238 -9.87 -15.64 -16.23
C HIS A 238 -9.58 -16.48 -14.97
N SER A 239 -8.46 -16.21 -14.31
CA SER A 239 -7.99 -16.98 -13.15
C SER A 239 -8.52 -16.46 -11.81
N GLY A 240 -9.05 -15.24 -11.78
CA GLY A 240 -9.42 -14.56 -10.54
C GLY A 240 -8.22 -14.06 -9.72
N LYS A 241 -6.99 -14.21 -10.22
CA LYS A 241 -5.77 -13.82 -9.50
C LYS A 241 -5.56 -12.31 -9.59
N VAL A 242 -5.23 -11.70 -8.46
CA VAL A 242 -4.70 -10.32 -8.38
C VAL A 242 -3.17 -10.40 -8.30
N GLU A 243 -2.51 -9.85 -9.31
CA GLU A 243 -1.05 -9.67 -9.32
C GLU A 243 -0.71 -8.28 -8.78
N PHE A 244 -0.05 -8.21 -7.63
CA PHE A 244 0.52 -6.95 -7.14
C PHE A 244 1.81 -6.65 -7.90
N LEU A 245 1.91 -5.44 -8.44
CA LEU A 245 2.98 -5.02 -9.36
C LEU A 245 4.29 -4.82 -8.59
N PRO A 246 5.35 -5.61 -8.82
CA PRO A 246 6.62 -5.49 -8.11
C PRO A 246 7.22 -4.08 -8.12
N GLU A 247 7.03 -3.36 -9.22
CA GLU A 247 7.46 -1.96 -9.44
C GLU A 247 6.89 -1.02 -8.36
N THR A 248 5.73 -1.36 -7.81
CA THR A 248 5.07 -0.57 -6.76
C THR A 248 5.33 -1.09 -5.35
N LEU A 249 5.91 -2.29 -5.21
CA LEU A 249 6.25 -2.90 -3.92
C LEU A 249 7.70 -2.62 -3.49
N GLN A 250 8.54 -2.19 -4.43
CA GLN A 250 9.91 -1.78 -4.15
C GLN A 250 9.95 -0.43 -3.45
N ASN A 251 10.90 -0.26 -2.53
CA ASN A 251 11.17 0.99 -1.82
C ASN A 251 9.96 1.60 -1.11
N LEU A 252 9.03 0.75 -0.63
CA LEU A 252 7.93 1.21 0.21
C LEU A 252 8.48 1.86 1.49
N PRO A 253 7.85 2.95 1.97
CA PRO A 253 8.28 3.61 3.19
C PRO A 253 8.09 2.67 4.39
N ALA A 254 9.07 2.67 5.30
CA ALA A 254 8.93 1.95 6.56
C ALA A 254 7.70 2.46 7.31
N PHE A 255 6.84 1.56 7.78
CA PHE A 255 5.62 1.97 8.47
C PHE A 255 5.96 2.73 9.76
N ARG A 256 5.42 3.94 9.87
CA ARG A 256 5.49 4.77 11.08
C ARG A 256 4.06 5.03 11.53
N PRO A 257 3.64 4.46 12.68
CA PRO A 257 2.34 4.79 13.24
C PRO A 257 2.25 6.30 13.42
N THR A 258 1.16 6.91 12.96
CA THR A 258 0.82 8.26 13.42
C THR A 258 0.71 8.21 14.93
N ALA A 259 1.37 9.15 15.63
CA ALA A 259 1.01 9.42 17.03
C ALA A 259 -0.50 9.63 17.05
N ALA A 260 -1.22 8.88 17.88
CA ALA A 260 -2.68 8.92 17.91
C ALA A 260 -3.12 10.38 17.96
N ALA A 261 -3.84 10.83 16.93
CA ALA A 261 -4.46 12.13 16.99
C ALA A 261 -5.39 12.08 18.20
N THR A 262 -5.11 12.91 19.21
CA THR A 262 -6.03 13.11 20.33
C THR A 262 -7.40 13.37 19.74
N PRO A 263 -8.44 12.60 20.09
CA PRO A 263 -9.77 12.81 19.53
C PRO A 263 -10.14 14.28 19.78
N ALA A 264 -10.49 14.99 18.71
CA ALA A 264 -11.07 16.31 18.83
C ALA A 264 -12.32 16.17 19.71
N LYS A 265 -12.32 16.91 20.82
CA LYS A 265 -13.48 17.01 21.72
C LYS A 265 -14.65 17.66 21.02
#